data_AF-A0A850SPM0-F1
#
_entry.id   AF-A0A850SPM0-F1
#
_cell.length_a   1.000
_cell.length_b   1.000
_cell.length_c   1.000
_cell.angle_alpha   90.00
_cell.angle_beta   90.00
_cell.angle_gamma   90.00
#
_symmetry.space_group_name_H-M   'P 1'
#
loop_
_entity.id
_entity.type
_entity.pdbx_description
1 polymer ?
#
loop_
_entity_poly.entity_id
_entity_poly.type
_entity_poly.pdbx_seq_one_letter_code
_entity_poly.pdbx_strand_id
1 'polypeptide(L)'
;MTLLKQLTTGAAAVAALAASAYAGFAQPAPVDVDLTAGLAQGDQLTARIDADPDVFIGCGSRTIRTGGGTLVRTGFCQAKDAADEAVLCFTQDADLLDAIRALSDFAFITFSFVDDGAGGFECRRVGSSTQSFYLFDFGSLKTKK
;
A
#
# COMPACT_ATOMS: atom_id res chain seq x y z
N MET A 1 8.14 -59.31 -5.36
CA MET A 1 8.89 -58.15 -5.89
C MET A 1 7.95 -56.98 -6.23
N THR A 2 6.83 -56.83 -5.50
CA THR A 2 5.66 -56.04 -5.96
C THR A 2 5.26 -54.94 -4.95
N LEU A 3 5.53 -55.11 -3.65
CA LEU A 3 5.22 -54.08 -2.64
C LEU A 3 6.24 -52.93 -2.58
N LEU A 4 7.54 -53.21 -2.80
CA LEU A 4 8.58 -52.18 -2.69
C LEU A 4 8.49 -51.12 -3.81
N LYS A 5 7.99 -51.49 -5.00
CA LYS A 5 7.74 -50.56 -6.12
C LYS A 5 6.52 -49.65 -5.91
N GLN A 6 5.52 -50.10 -5.15
CA GLN A 6 4.32 -49.32 -4.86
C GLN A 6 4.56 -48.25 -3.79
N LEU A 7 5.44 -48.51 -2.81
CA LEU A 7 5.81 -47.50 -1.81
C LEU A 7 6.61 -46.34 -2.42
N THR A 8 7.52 -46.61 -3.37
CA THR A 8 8.34 -45.55 -3.99
C THR A 8 7.58 -44.68 -4.97
N THR A 9 6.53 -45.20 -5.64
CA THR A 9 5.66 -44.39 -6.51
C THR A 9 4.67 -43.52 -5.73
N GLY A 10 4.19 -43.99 -4.58
CA GLY A 10 3.32 -43.19 -3.70
C GLY A 10 4.03 -41.99 -3.06
N ALA A 11 5.28 -42.17 -2.61
CA ALA A 11 6.04 -41.09 -1.95
C ALA A 11 6.39 -39.93 -2.90
N ALA A 12 6.69 -40.22 -4.18
CA ALA A 12 6.97 -39.19 -5.18
C ALA A 12 5.72 -38.39 -5.58
N ALA A 13 4.54 -39.01 -5.60
CA ALA A 13 3.28 -38.34 -5.90
C ALA A 13 2.83 -37.39 -4.77
N VAL A 14 3.08 -37.75 -3.50
CA VAL A 14 2.74 -36.91 -2.34
C VAL A 14 3.68 -35.71 -2.22
N ALA A 15 4.97 -35.86 -2.54
CA ALA A 15 5.92 -34.74 -2.56
C ALA A 15 5.60 -33.70 -3.65
N ALA A 16 5.05 -34.12 -4.79
CA ALA A 16 4.64 -33.23 -5.87
C ALA A 16 3.38 -32.39 -5.54
N LEU A 17 2.50 -32.89 -4.66
CA LEU A 17 1.29 -32.19 -4.24
C LEU A 17 1.54 -31.16 -3.11
N ALA A 18 2.68 -31.23 -2.42
CA ALA A 18 3.05 -30.29 -1.37
C ALA A 18 3.63 -28.96 -1.91
N ALA A 19 3.95 -28.89 -3.21
CA ALA A 19 4.31 -27.66 -3.89
C ALA A 19 3.05 -26.95 -4.39
N SER A 20 2.18 -26.50 -3.48
CA SER A 20 1.21 -25.47 -3.81
C SER A 20 1.99 -24.22 -4.19
N ALA A 21 2.21 -24.03 -5.48
CA ALA A 21 2.89 -22.87 -6.01
C ALA A 21 2.11 -21.61 -5.58
N TYR A 22 2.68 -20.82 -4.67
CA TYR A 22 2.22 -19.45 -4.32
C TYR A 22 2.43 -18.44 -5.48
N ALA A 23 2.53 -18.94 -6.71
CA ALA A 23 2.64 -18.11 -7.89
C ALA A 23 1.29 -17.38 -8.09
N GLY A 24 1.34 -16.05 -8.07
CA GLY A 24 0.15 -15.21 -8.19
C GLY A 24 -0.63 -14.97 -6.89
N PHE A 25 -0.03 -15.27 -5.72
CA PHE A 25 -0.62 -14.86 -4.45
C PHE A 25 -0.74 -13.33 -4.41
N ALA A 26 -1.96 -12.84 -4.25
CA ALA A 26 -2.28 -11.44 -4.00
C ALA A 26 -2.80 -11.30 -2.58
N GLN A 27 -2.32 -10.29 -1.86
CA GLN A 27 -2.73 -9.96 -0.51
C GLN A 27 -3.23 -8.51 -0.51
N PRO A 28 -4.56 -8.30 -0.57
CA PRO A 28 -5.15 -6.99 -0.35
C PRO A 28 -4.70 -6.42 1.00
N ALA A 29 -4.35 -5.15 1.02
CA ALA A 29 -4.02 -4.39 2.20
C ALA A 29 -5.05 -3.25 2.35
N PRO A 30 -6.13 -3.48 3.12
CA PRO A 30 -7.12 -2.44 3.43
C PRO A 30 -6.47 -1.19 4.02
N VAL A 31 -7.12 -0.05 3.81
CA VAL A 31 -6.70 1.19 4.45
C VAL A 31 -6.98 1.09 5.95
N ASP A 32 -5.98 1.44 6.75
CA ASP A 32 -6.00 1.43 8.21
C ASP A 32 -5.37 2.74 8.70
N VAL A 33 -6.11 3.51 9.50
CA VAL A 33 -5.68 4.80 10.04
C VAL A 33 -5.66 4.74 11.56
N ASP A 34 -4.50 4.50 12.14
CA ASP A 34 -4.32 4.54 13.60
C ASP A 34 -3.93 5.95 14.06
N LEU A 35 -4.94 6.72 14.49
CA LEU A 35 -4.75 8.07 15.04
C LEU A 35 -3.96 8.06 16.37
N THR A 36 -3.95 6.95 17.10
CA THR A 36 -3.23 6.83 18.38
C THR A 36 -1.74 6.57 18.17
N ALA A 37 -1.40 5.68 17.23
CA ALA A 37 -0.02 5.38 16.87
C ALA A 37 0.59 6.42 15.90
N GLY A 38 -0.25 7.28 15.30
CA GLY A 38 0.18 8.24 14.30
C GLY A 38 0.62 7.54 13.01
N LEU A 39 -0.14 6.54 12.56
CA LEU A 39 0.20 5.67 11.45
C LEU A 39 -0.99 5.54 10.49
N ALA A 40 -0.71 5.56 9.19
CA ALA A 40 -1.67 5.16 8.18
C ALA A 40 -1.00 4.26 7.14
N GLN A 41 -1.72 3.24 6.69
CA GLN A 41 -1.22 2.26 5.73
C GLN A 41 -2.34 1.66 4.89
N GLY A 42 -1.98 1.07 3.75
CA GLY A 42 -2.89 0.42 2.84
C GLY A 42 -2.37 0.47 1.41
N ASP A 43 -2.94 -0.33 0.52
CA ASP A 43 -2.61 -0.25 -0.90
C ASP A 43 -3.68 0.53 -1.70
N GLN A 44 -3.19 1.27 -2.70
CA GLN A 44 -4.04 2.13 -3.53
C GLN A 44 -5.11 1.36 -4.29
N LEU A 45 -4.85 0.09 -4.61
CA LEU A 45 -5.77 -0.71 -5.39
C LEU A 45 -6.96 -1.15 -4.55
N THR A 46 -6.71 -1.73 -3.37
CA THR A 46 -7.73 -2.12 -2.39
C THR A 46 -8.60 -0.93 -2.04
N ALA A 47 -7.99 0.24 -1.76
CA ALA A 47 -8.73 1.48 -1.55
C ALA A 47 -9.59 1.88 -2.76
N ARG A 48 -9.05 1.76 -3.99
CA ARG A 48 -9.76 2.16 -5.21
C ARG A 48 -10.99 1.31 -5.51
N ILE A 49 -10.97 0.03 -5.15
CA ILE A 49 -12.05 -0.92 -5.42
C ILE A 49 -12.96 -1.16 -4.21
N ASP A 50 -12.76 -0.43 -3.13
CA ASP A 50 -13.60 -0.53 -1.93
C ASP A 50 -15.07 -0.23 -2.26
N ALA A 51 -15.97 -0.84 -1.51
CA ALA A 51 -17.40 -0.60 -1.65
C ALA A 51 -17.79 0.77 -1.07
N ASP A 52 -17.06 1.25 -0.07
CA ASP A 52 -17.18 2.60 0.47
C ASP A 52 -16.39 3.59 -0.41
N PRO A 53 -17.05 4.55 -1.07
CA PRO A 53 -16.38 5.52 -1.92
C PRO A 53 -15.49 6.50 -1.16
N ASP A 54 -15.59 6.57 0.16
CA ASP A 54 -14.81 7.46 1.00
C ASP A 54 -13.48 6.85 1.47
N VAL A 55 -13.24 5.56 1.24
CA VAL A 55 -11.97 4.92 1.57
C VAL A 55 -10.90 5.35 0.57
N PHE A 56 -9.80 5.90 1.07
CA PHE A 56 -8.67 6.31 0.22
C PHE A 56 -7.34 6.29 0.96
N ILE A 57 -6.26 6.18 0.19
CA ILE A 57 -4.89 6.43 0.68
C ILE A 57 -4.03 7.00 -0.45
N GLY A 58 -3.18 7.99 -0.14
CA GLY A 58 -2.24 8.53 -1.11
C GLY A 58 -1.40 9.68 -0.57
N CYS A 59 -0.29 9.96 -1.25
CA CYS A 59 0.47 11.18 -1.04
C CYS A 59 0.63 11.95 -2.34
N GLY A 60 0.83 13.26 -2.23
CA GLY A 60 1.08 14.15 -3.34
C GLY A 60 2.14 15.19 -2.99
N SER A 61 2.87 15.64 -4.01
CA SER A 61 3.71 16.83 -3.89
C SER A 61 3.22 17.93 -4.81
N ARG A 62 3.50 19.18 -4.45
CA ARG A 62 3.25 20.38 -5.24
C ARG A 62 4.52 21.22 -5.26
N THR A 63 4.85 21.71 -6.45
CA THR A 63 5.90 22.71 -6.64
C THR A 63 5.26 23.97 -7.16
N ILE A 64 5.35 25.05 -6.41
CA ILE A 64 4.70 26.33 -6.68
C ILE A 64 5.81 27.34 -6.98
N ARG A 65 5.71 28.00 -8.14
CA ARG A 65 6.54 29.16 -8.44
C ARG A 65 5.82 30.41 -7.96
N THR A 66 6.36 31.09 -6.96
CA THR A 66 5.78 32.32 -6.42
C THR A 66 6.24 33.53 -7.23
N GLY A 67 5.63 34.70 -6.98
CA GLY A 67 6.14 35.98 -7.46
C GLY A 67 7.61 36.15 -7.05
N GLY A 68 8.43 36.71 -7.95
CA GLY A 68 9.88 36.87 -7.73
C GLY A 68 10.75 35.67 -8.11
N GLY A 69 10.17 34.56 -8.60
CA GLY A 69 10.91 33.40 -9.10
C GLY A 69 11.28 32.36 -8.04
N THR A 70 10.89 32.57 -6.78
CA THR A 70 11.08 31.59 -5.69
C THR A 70 10.23 30.34 -5.93
N LEU A 71 10.79 29.17 -5.61
CA LEU A 71 10.09 27.89 -5.65
C LEU A 71 9.75 27.44 -4.23
N VAL A 72 8.47 27.14 -3.99
CA VAL A 72 7.98 26.51 -2.77
C VAL A 72 7.59 25.08 -3.09
N ARG A 73 8.09 24.11 -2.30
CA ARG A 73 7.78 22.69 -2.43
C ARG A 73 7.05 22.25 -1.18
N THR A 74 5.91 21.59 -1.37
CA THR A 74 5.11 21.03 -0.27
C THR A 74 4.65 19.64 -0.64
N GLY A 75 4.64 18.75 0.33
CA GLY A 75 4.14 17.40 0.26
C GLY A 75 2.95 17.25 1.20
N PHE A 76 2.09 16.28 0.90
CA PHE A 76 1.01 15.87 1.79
C PHE A 76 0.76 14.38 1.63
N CYS A 77 0.33 13.73 2.70
CA CYS A 77 -0.21 12.37 2.70
C CYS A 77 -1.57 12.38 3.36
N GLN A 78 -2.51 11.60 2.82
CA GLN A 78 -3.87 11.50 3.31
C GLN A 78 -4.37 10.07 3.25
N ALA A 79 -5.19 9.71 4.22
CA ALA A 79 -5.88 8.44 4.25
C ALA A 79 -7.24 8.60 4.95
N LYS A 80 -8.19 7.77 4.54
CA LYS A 80 -9.45 7.53 5.25
C LYS A 80 -9.78 6.05 5.16
N ASP A 81 -10.06 5.42 6.28
CA ASP A 81 -10.48 4.02 6.35
C ASP A 81 -12.00 3.86 6.41
N ALA A 82 -12.46 2.61 6.41
CA ALA A 82 -13.88 2.24 6.43
C ALA A 82 -14.53 2.46 7.81
N ALA A 83 -13.77 2.83 8.83
CA ALA A 83 -14.26 3.20 10.16
C ALA A 83 -14.42 4.72 10.31
N ASP A 84 -14.32 5.47 9.20
CA ASP A 84 -14.34 6.94 9.13
C ASP A 84 -13.15 7.63 9.83
N GLU A 85 -12.09 6.91 10.18
CA GLU A 85 -10.86 7.54 10.67
C GLU A 85 -10.11 8.14 9.48
N ALA A 86 -9.79 9.43 9.58
CA ALA A 86 -9.19 10.19 8.50
C ALA A 86 -8.02 11.02 9.00
N VAL A 87 -6.98 11.11 8.17
CA VAL A 87 -5.80 11.92 8.44
C VAL A 87 -5.33 12.62 7.18
N LEU A 88 -4.82 13.84 7.37
CA LEU A 88 -4.07 14.61 6.39
C LEU A 88 -2.86 15.20 7.09
N CYS A 89 -1.66 14.83 6.64
CA CYS A 89 -0.42 15.43 7.11
C CYS A 89 0.30 16.19 5.99
N PHE A 90 1.07 17.20 6.37
CA PHE A 90 1.88 18.00 5.45
C PHE A 90 3.38 17.86 5.75
N THR A 91 4.21 18.12 4.75
CA THR A 91 5.66 18.21 4.93
C THR A 91 6.30 19.16 3.93
N GLN A 92 7.39 19.81 4.34
CA GLN A 92 8.32 20.54 3.48
C GLN A 92 9.72 19.93 3.53
N ASP A 93 9.90 18.83 4.28
CA ASP A 93 11.16 18.12 4.40
C ASP A 93 11.58 17.57 3.03
N ALA A 94 12.84 17.80 2.66
CA ALA A 94 13.33 17.45 1.32
C ALA A 94 13.36 15.94 1.09
N ASP A 95 13.71 15.16 2.10
CA ASP A 95 13.83 13.70 2.00
C ASP A 95 12.43 13.06 1.91
N LEU A 96 11.47 13.56 2.70
CA LEU A 96 10.08 13.12 2.59
C LEU A 96 9.44 13.54 1.26
N LEU A 97 9.77 14.72 0.73
CA LEU A 97 9.31 15.14 -0.60
C LEU A 97 9.83 14.21 -1.70
N ASP A 98 11.08 13.76 -1.61
CA ASP A 98 11.65 12.83 -2.58
C ASP A 98 11.03 11.43 -2.43
N ALA A 99 10.77 10.97 -1.21
CA ALA A 99 10.00 9.74 -0.96
C ALA A 99 8.59 9.81 -1.57
N ILE A 100 7.88 10.93 -1.40
CA ILE A 100 6.55 11.15 -1.98
C ILE A 100 6.60 11.11 -3.52
N ARG A 101 7.64 11.69 -4.14
CA ARG A 101 7.80 11.67 -5.60
C ARG A 101 8.16 10.30 -6.16
N ALA A 102 8.78 9.45 -5.34
CA ALA A 102 9.12 8.08 -5.70
C ALA A 102 7.93 7.10 -5.57
N LEU A 103 6.77 7.56 -5.09
CA LEU A 103 5.56 6.74 -5.08
C LEU A 103 5.17 6.34 -6.51
N SER A 104 4.94 5.05 -6.70
CA SER A 104 4.43 4.50 -7.94
C SER A 104 2.91 4.27 -7.85
N ASP A 105 2.29 4.13 -9.01
CA ASP A 105 0.90 3.67 -9.10
C ASP A 105 0.76 2.26 -8.49
N PHE A 106 -0.39 2.01 -7.88
CA PHE A 106 -0.74 0.74 -7.22
C PHE A 106 0.19 0.34 -6.07
N ALA A 107 0.89 1.30 -5.47
CA ALA A 107 1.75 1.01 -4.34
C ALA A 107 0.95 0.68 -3.08
N PHE A 108 1.51 -0.20 -2.26
CA PHE A 108 1.26 -0.18 -0.83
C PHE A 108 1.94 1.06 -0.25
N ILE A 109 1.17 1.92 0.42
CA ILE A 109 1.64 3.17 1.00
C ILE A 109 1.59 3.04 2.52
N THR A 110 2.60 3.59 3.17
CA THR A 110 2.66 3.70 4.63
C THR A 110 3.21 5.07 4.97
N PHE A 111 2.53 5.83 5.81
CA PHE A 111 3.08 7.07 6.35
C PHE A 111 2.80 7.20 7.84
N SER A 112 3.66 7.94 8.54
CA SER A 112 3.41 8.30 9.94
C SER A 112 3.32 9.81 10.09
N PHE A 113 2.60 10.24 11.11
CA PHE A 113 2.27 11.62 11.36
C PHE A 113 2.27 11.93 12.86
N VAL A 114 2.47 13.19 13.19
CA VAL A 114 2.37 13.72 14.56
C VAL A 114 1.56 15.00 14.55
N ASP A 115 0.87 15.29 15.65
CA ASP A 115 0.18 16.57 15.84
C ASP A 115 1.20 17.72 15.74
N ASP A 116 0.88 18.74 14.94
CA ASP A 116 1.73 19.91 14.72
C ASP A 116 1.57 20.99 15.82
N GLY A 117 0.66 20.78 16.77
CA GLY A 117 0.32 21.71 17.84
C GLY A 117 -0.57 22.88 17.41
N ALA A 118 -1.00 22.92 16.14
CA ALA A 118 -1.86 23.92 15.52
C ALA A 118 -3.20 23.34 15.03
N GLY A 119 -3.50 22.09 15.39
CA GLY A 119 -4.71 21.37 14.98
C GLY A 119 -4.58 20.67 13.62
N GLY A 120 -3.35 20.51 13.12
CA GLY A 120 -3.02 19.72 11.94
C GLY A 120 -2.03 18.61 12.26
N PHE A 121 -1.51 17.97 11.20
CA PHE A 121 -0.51 16.92 11.32
C PHE A 121 0.72 17.19 10.43
N GLU A 122 1.90 16.91 10.97
CA GLU A 122 3.16 16.89 10.23
C GLU A 122 3.52 15.45 9.84
N CYS A 123 3.86 15.21 8.57
CA CYS A 123 4.33 13.90 8.15
C CYS A 123 5.76 13.66 8.66
N ARG A 124 5.99 12.49 9.27
CA ARG A 124 7.29 12.10 9.85
C ARG A 124 7.99 10.97 9.12
N ARG A 125 7.24 10.22 8.31
CA ARG A 125 7.74 9.09 7.52
C ARG A 125 6.82 8.87 6.36
N VAL A 126 7.39 8.57 5.19
CA VAL A 126 6.66 8.10 4.01
C VAL A 126 7.42 6.90 3.46
N GLY A 127 6.69 5.85 3.13
CA GLY A 127 7.23 4.65 2.52
C GLY A 127 6.23 4.06 1.52
N SER A 128 6.78 3.31 0.57
CA SER A 128 5.99 2.55 -0.38
C SER A 128 6.57 1.17 -0.65
N SER A 129 5.73 0.27 -1.11
CA SER A 129 6.12 -1.04 -1.58
C SER A 129 5.36 -1.42 -2.84
N THR A 130 6.08 -1.91 -3.83
CA THR A 130 5.56 -2.45 -5.10
C THR A 130 5.78 -3.96 -5.19
N GLN A 131 5.91 -4.63 -4.04
CA GLN A 131 6.03 -6.07 -4.01
C GLN A 131 4.83 -6.70 -4.73
N SER A 132 5.11 -7.72 -5.54
CA SER A 132 4.16 -8.24 -6.52
C SER A 132 2.83 -8.74 -5.93
N PHE A 133 2.81 -9.10 -4.65
CA PHE A 133 1.60 -9.56 -3.97
C PHE A 133 0.66 -8.42 -3.55
N TYR A 134 1.11 -7.16 -3.53
CA TYR A 134 0.23 -5.98 -3.40
C TYR A 134 -0.32 -5.50 -4.75
N LEU A 135 0.21 -6.04 -5.85
CA LEU A 135 -0.23 -5.68 -7.19
C LEU A 135 -1.44 -6.53 -7.61
N PHE A 136 -2.15 -6.02 -8.60
CA PHE A 136 -3.39 -6.58 -9.12
C PHE A 136 -3.27 -8.07 -9.52
N ASP A 137 -4.21 -8.92 -9.08
CA ASP A 137 -4.40 -10.26 -9.69
C ASP A 137 -5.24 -10.17 -10.97
N PHE A 138 -4.58 -10.11 -12.13
CA PHE A 138 -5.25 -10.05 -13.44
C PHE A 138 -6.22 -11.23 -13.71
N GLY A 139 -6.09 -12.34 -12.99
CA GLY A 139 -7.02 -13.48 -13.06
C GLY A 139 -8.42 -13.13 -12.53
N SER A 140 -8.49 -12.36 -11.44
CA SER A 140 -9.74 -11.93 -10.78
C SER A 140 -10.62 -10.97 -11.61
N LEU A 141 -10.07 -10.28 -12.62
CA LEU A 141 -10.86 -9.44 -13.53
C LEU A 141 -11.61 -10.25 -14.60
N LYS A 142 -11.17 -11.47 -14.88
CA LYS A 142 -11.74 -12.28 -15.97
C LYS A 142 -13.10 -12.90 -15.60
N THR A 143 -13.53 -12.80 -14.35
CA THR A 143 -14.76 -13.41 -13.82
C THR A 143 -15.95 -12.48 -13.73
N LYS A 144 -15.83 -11.18 -14.01
CA LYS A 144 -16.99 -10.31 -14.25
C LYS A 144 -17.38 -10.34 -15.74
N LYS A 145 -18.18 -11.34 -16.11
CA LYS A 145 -19.04 -11.32 -17.30
C LYS A 145 -20.49 -11.30 -16.88
#